data_AF-A0A531MKH5-F1
#
_entry.id   AF-A0A531MKH5-F1
#
_cell.length_a   1.000
_cell.length_b   1.000
_cell.length_c   1.000
_cell.angle_alpha   90.00
_cell.angle_beta   90.00
_cell.angle_gamma   90.00
#
_symmetry.space_group_name_H-M   'P 1'
#
loop_
_entity.id
_entity.type
_entity.pdbx_description
1 polymer ?
#
loop_
_entity_poly.entity_id
_entity_poly.type
_entity_poly.pdbx_seq_one_letter_code
_entity_poly.pdbx_strand_id
1 'polypeptide(L)'
;MLERTPTTKAQALLDKFGKALETGDIDAAVNCFQADCYWRDLVTFTWNLRTMEGQGQVRDMLTATLAETRPSDWKVAEGEEATEADGVTTAWITFETEVARGYG
;
A
#
# COMPACT_ATOMS: atom_id res chain seq x y z
N MET A 1 -12.82 -12.63 22.77
CA MET A 1 -11.83 -12.27 21.72
C MET A 1 -12.43 -11.07 21.03
N LEU A 2 -11.86 -9.87 21.18
CA LEU A 2 -12.41 -8.68 20.50
C LEU A 2 -12.21 -8.87 19.00
N GLU A 3 -13.30 -9.00 18.26
CA GLU A 3 -13.23 -8.99 16.80
C GLU A 3 -12.69 -7.63 16.34
N ARG A 4 -11.64 -7.65 15.52
CA ARG A 4 -11.11 -6.42 14.92
C ARG A 4 -12.05 -6.01 13.79
N THR A 5 -12.46 -4.75 13.77
CA THR A 5 -13.23 -4.21 12.64
C THR A 5 -12.39 -4.28 11.36
N PRO A 6 -13.02 -4.33 10.17
CA PRO A 6 -12.29 -4.31 8.91
C PRO A 6 -11.33 -3.13 8.82
N THR A 7 -11.74 -1.95 9.29
CA THR A 7 -10.89 -0.74 9.34
C THR A 7 -9.64 -0.95 10.18
N THR A 8 -9.77 -1.54 11.38
CA THR A 8 -8.60 -1.84 12.22
C THR A 8 -7.70 -2.93 11.63
N LYS A 9 -8.24 -3.86 10.84
CA LYS A 9 -7.43 -4.85 10.10
C LYS A 9 -6.64 -4.18 8.97
N ALA A 10 -7.32 -3.37 8.15
CA ALA A 10 -6.73 -2.62 7.05
C ALA A 10 -5.64 -1.66 7.54
N GLN A 11 -5.91 -0.89 8.60
CA GLN A 11 -4.92 0.04 9.15
C GLN A 11 -3.65 -0.69 9.61
N ALA A 12 -3.76 -1.84 10.28
CA ALA A 12 -2.54 -2.55 10.70
C ALA A 12 -1.75 -3.16 9.54
N LEU A 13 -2.40 -3.51 8.43
CA LEU A 13 -1.70 -3.86 7.20
C LEU A 13 -0.93 -2.63 6.67
N LEU A 14 -1.58 -1.46 6.63
CA LEU A 14 -0.97 -0.21 6.19
C LEU A 14 0.19 0.23 7.10
N ASP A 15 0.06 0.07 8.42
CA ASP A 15 1.13 0.37 9.38
C ASP A 15 2.37 -0.50 9.09
N LYS A 16 2.17 -1.81 8.87
CA LYS A 16 3.25 -2.74 8.55
C LYS A 16 3.88 -2.41 7.19
N PHE A 17 3.04 -2.19 6.19
CA PHE A 17 3.48 -1.92 4.83
C PHE A 17 4.21 -0.57 4.73
N GLY A 18 3.62 0.50 5.26
CA GLY A 18 4.21 1.83 5.32
C GLY A 18 5.53 1.81 6.08
N LYS A 19 5.61 1.09 7.22
CA LYS A 19 6.88 0.96 7.95
C LYS A 19 7.98 0.31 7.11
N ALA A 20 7.65 -0.75 6.38
CA ALA A 20 8.61 -1.42 5.49
C ALA A 20 9.11 -0.48 4.38
N LEU A 21 8.21 0.29 3.77
CA LEU A 21 8.56 1.29 2.76
C LEU A 21 9.47 2.39 3.33
N GLU A 22 9.11 2.96 4.50
CA GLU A 22 9.89 4.01 5.17
C GLU A 22 11.30 3.54 5.55
N THR A 23 11.47 2.27 5.92
CA THR A 23 12.78 1.69 6.25
C THR A 23 13.55 1.17 5.03
N GLY A 24 12.97 1.23 3.84
CA GLY A 24 13.58 0.68 2.61
C GLY A 24 13.61 -0.85 2.56
N ASP A 25 12.81 -1.53 3.39
CA ASP A 25 12.71 -2.99 3.42
C ASP A 25 11.74 -3.50 2.35
N ILE A 26 12.25 -3.60 1.12
CA ILE A 26 11.45 -4.02 -0.04
C ILE A 26 10.91 -5.45 0.14
N ASP A 27 11.68 -6.34 0.77
CA ASP A 27 11.23 -7.71 1.04
C ASP A 27 10.01 -7.72 1.96
N ALA A 28 10.04 -6.99 3.07
CA ALA A 28 8.91 -6.89 3.98
C ALA A 28 7.69 -6.23 3.32
N ALA A 29 7.90 -5.22 2.47
CA ALA A 29 6.83 -4.54 1.73
C ALA A 29 6.15 -5.50 0.72
N VAL A 30 6.94 -6.21 -0.09
CA VAL A 30 6.45 -7.18 -1.09
C VAL A 30 5.71 -8.34 -0.40
N ASN A 31 6.17 -8.78 0.77
CA ASN A 31 5.51 -9.83 1.56
C ASN A 31 4.17 -9.41 2.17
N CYS A 32 3.74 -8.15 2.03
CA CYS A 32 2.37 -7.72 2.36
C CYS A 32 1.36 -8.05 1.24
N PHE A 33 1.84 -8.38 0.04
CA PHE A 33 1.01 -8.79 -1.09
C PHE A 33 0.87 -10.31 -1.15
N GLN A 34 -0.26 -10.79 -1.69
CA GLN A 34 -0.39 -12.18 -2.13
C GLN A 34 0.54 -12.47 -3.33
N ALA A 35 0.80 -13.74 -3.62
CA ALA A 35 1.62 -14.12 -4.78
C ALA A 35 1.00 -13.64 -6.10
N ASP A 36 -0.32 -13.83 -6.24
CA ASP A 36 -1.14 -13.26 -7.31
C ASP A 36 -1.76 -11.95 -6.82
N CYS A 37 -1.21 -10.82 -7.26
CA CYS A 37 -1.58 -9.49 -6.80
C CYS A 37 -1.43 -8.45 -7.91
N TYR A 38 -2.08 -7.31 -7.71
CA TYR A 38 -2.00 -6.18 -8.63
C TYR A 38 -1.77 -4.90 -7.86
N TRP A 39 -0.79 -4.10 -8.30
CA TRP A 39 -0.65 -2.71 -7.87
C TRP A 39 -0.80 -1.83 -9.10
N ARG A 40 -1.88 -1.05 -9.15
CA ARG A 40 -2.06 0.00 -10.16
C ARG A 40 -1.50 1.32 -9.64
N ASP A 41 -0.31 1.69 -10.09
CA ASP A 41 0.23 3.03 -9.85
C ASP A 41 -0.36 3.98 -10.89
N LEU A 42 -0.97 5.07 -10.42
CA LEU A 42 -1.50 6.09 -11.32
C LEU A 42 -0.42 7.09 -11.73
N VAL A 43 0.44 7.50 -10.78
CA VAL A 43 1.57 8.44 -11.00
C VAL A 43 2.55 8.53 -9.82
N THR A 44 2.19 8.11 -8.60
CA THR A 44 2.91 8.51 -7.37
C THR A 44 4.26 7.84 -7.21
N PHE A 45 4.44 6.63 -7.75
CA PHE A 45 5.72 5.92 -7.68
C PHE A 45 6.49 6.02 -9.00
N THR A 46 5.82 5.87 -10.14
CA THR A 46 6.45 5.70 -11.45
C THR A 46 6.33 6.91 -12.37
N TRP A 47 5.63 7.96 -11.94
CA TRP A 47 5.27 9.11 -12.80
C TRP A 47 4.53 8.69 -14.08
N ASN A 48 3.86 7.54 -14.04
CA ASN A 48 3.17 6.95 -15.18
C ASN A 48 1.97 6.11 -14.71
N LEU A 49 1.05 5.82 -15.62
CA LEU A 49 -0.05 4.89 -15.36
C LEU A 49 0.42 3.47 -15.65
N ARG A 50 0.77 2.72 -14.61
CA ARG A 50 1.31 1.35 -14.73
C ARG A 50 0.62 0.39 -13.79
N THR A 51 0.37 -0.83 -14.27
CA THR A 51 -0.05 -1.95 -13.42
C THR A 51 1.12 -2.91 -13.25
N MET A 52 1.48 -3.19 -12.00
CA MET A 52 2.43 -4.23 -11.63
C MET A 52 1.63 -5.49 -11.31
N GLU A 53 1.92 -6.56 -12.04
CA GLU A 53 1.26 -7.86 -11.91
C GLU A 53 2.19 -8.84 -11.20
N GLY A 54 1.81 -9.22 -9.98
CA GLY A 54 2.56 -10.11 -9.10
C GLY A 54 3.70 -9.44 -8.31
N GLN A 55 4.16 -10.15 -7.28
CA GLN A 55 5.20 -9.68 -6.35
C GLN A 55 6.52 -9.29 -7.02
N GLY A 56 6.90 -9.98 -8.10
CA GLY A 56 8.14 -9.68 -8.84
C GLY A 56 8.12 -8.26 -9.43
N GLN A 57 7.02 -7.88 -10.08
CA GLN A 57 6.89 -6.54 -10.67
C GLN A 57 6.75 -5.45 -9.60
N VAL A 58 6.11 -5.76 -8.46
CA VAL A 58 6.06 -4.83 -7.31
C VAL A 58 7.46 -4.59 -6.76
N ARG A 59 8.26 -5.65 -6.60
CA ARG A 59 9.65 -5.57 -6.14
C ARG A 59 10.49 -4.72 -7.09
N ASP A 60 10.41 -4.97 -8.39
CA ASP A 60 11.17 -4.24 -9.40
C ASP A 60 10.81 -2.75 -9.38
N MET A 61 9.52 -2.43 -9.27
CA MET A 61 9.03 -1.05 -9.14
C MET A 61 9.58 -0.39 -7.88
N LEU A 62 9.45 -1.01 -6.70
CA LEU A 62 9.95 -0.45 -5.45
C LEU A 62 11.49 -0.29 -5.46
N THR A 63 12.22 -1.24 -6.06
CA THR A 63 13.68 -1.15 -6.21
C THR A 63 14.08 0.06 -7.04
N ALA A 64 13.30 0.38 -8.07
CA ALA A 64 13.59 1.51 -8.96
C ALA A 64 13.21 2.87 -8.35
N THR A 65 12.16 2.94 -7.52
CA THR A 65 11.55 4.24 -7.17
C THR A 65 11.59 4.59 -5.68
N LEU A 66 11.65 3.61 -4.77
CA LEU A 66 11.39 3.84 -3.35
C LEU A 66 12.33 4.86 -2.70
N ALA A 67 13.61 4.85 -3.09
CA ALA A 67 14.63 5.77 -2.57
C ALA A 67 14.32 7.25 -2.89
N GLU A 68 13.64 7.51 -4.01
CA GLU A 68 13.21 8.84 -4.43
C GLU A 68 11.81 9.16 -3.89
N THR A 69 10.86 8.23 -4.05
CA THR A 69 9.45 8.42 -3.68
C THR A 69 9.27 8.66 -2.17
N ARG A 70 10.02 7.94 -1.33
CA ARG A 70 10.00 8.06 0.15
C ARG A 70 8.58 8.24 0.74
N PRO A 71 7.65 7.30 0.48
CA PRO A 71 6.28 7.43 0.90
C PRO A 71 6.13 7.22 2.42
N SER A 72 5.22 7.95 3.05
CA SER A 72 4.95 7.90 4.49
C SER A 72 3.48 8.18 4.81
N ASP A 73 3.11 8.10 6.10
CA ASP A 73 1.77 8.41 6.63
C ASP A 73 0.64 7.59 5.97
N TRP A 74 0.87 6.28 5.83
CA TRP A 74 -0.12 5.35 5.27
C TRP A 74 -1.29 5.14 6.25
N LYS A 75 -2.50 5.45 5.81
CA LYS A 75 -3.71 5.34 6.62
C LYS A 75 -4.94 5.02 5.80
N VAL A 76 -5.93 4.39 6.44
CA VAL A 76 -7.30 4.39 5.90
C VAL A 76 -7.74 5.84 5.78
N ALA A 77 -8.32 6.20 4.64
CA ALA A 77 -8.69 7.57 4.34
C ALA A 77 -9.67 8.13 5.38
N GLU A 78 -9.47 9.39 5.78
CA GLU A 78 -10.35 10.04 6.76
C GLU A 78 -11.78 10.13 6.23
N GLY A 79 -12.75 9.75 7.07
CA GLY A 79 -14.17 9.70 6.69
C GLY A 79 -14.59 8.45 5.93
N GLU A 80 -13.66 7.56 5.58
CA GLU A 80 -13.92 6.27 4.95
C GLU A 80 -13.86 5.13 5.98
N GLU A 81 -14.67 4.11 5.77
CA GLU A 81 -14.61 2.86 6.53
C GLU A 81 -14.23 1.71 5.61
N ALA A 82 -13.36 0.82 6.08
CA ALA A 82 -13.12 -0.41 5.34
C ALA A 82 -14.35 -1.31 5.45
N THR A 83 -14.67 -2.00 4.37
CA THR A 83 -15.77 -2.95 4.28
C THR A 83 -15.21 -4.36 4.12
N GLU A 84 -15.99 -5.36 4.51
CA GLU A 84 -15.63 -6.77 4.32
C GLU A 84 -16.80 -7.50 3.66
N ALA A 85 -16.54 -8.11 2.50
CA ALA A 85 -17.52 -8.90 1.74
C ALA A 85 -16.82 -10.11 1.11
N ASP A 86 -17.44 -11.28 1.20
CA ASP A 86 -16.92 -12.54 0.65
C ASP A 86 -15.46 -12.85 1.06
N GLY A 87 -15.08 -12.45 2.29
CA GLY A 87 -13.73 -12.63 2.83
C GLY A 87 -12.69 -11.63 2.30
N VAL A 88 -13.10 -10.62 1.55
CA VAL A 88 -12.25 -9.56 1.03
C VAL A 88 -12.48 -8.27 1.82
N THR A 89 -11.40 -7.69 2.35
CA THR A 89 -11.44 -6.35 2.95
C THR A 89 -11.10 -5.30 1.89
N THR A 90 -11.96 -4.30 1.74
CA THR A 90 -11.76 -3.16 0.83
C THR A 90 -11.68 -1.88 1.65
N ALA A 91 -10.67 -1.04 1.40
CA ALA A 91 -10.47 0.23 2.08
C ALA A 91 -9.94 1.28 1.12
N TRP A 92 -10.42 2.51 1.26
CA TRP A 92 -9.75 3.69 0.70
C TRP A 92 -8.59 4.07 1.59
N ILE A 93 -7.47 4.44 0.98
CA ILE A 93 -6.24 4.74 1.69
C ILE A 93 -5.67 6.08 1.26
N THR A 94 -4.86 6.66 2.14
CA THR A 94 -4.04 7.84 1.84
C THR A 94 -2.61 7.61 2.29
N PHE A 95 -1.70 8.31 1.64
CA PHE A 95 -0.29 8.42 2.00
C PHE A 95 0.27 9.68 1.38
N GLU A 96 1.47 10.08 1.76
CA GLU A 96 2.18 11.19 1.13
C GLU A 96 3.60 10.82 0.73
N THR A 97 4.15 11.62 -0.17
CA THR A 97 5.55 11.63 -0.61
C THR A 97 6.05 13.06 -0.46
N GLU A 98 7.31 13.32 -0.77
CA GLU A 98 7.84 14.69 -0.75
C GLU A 98 7.10 15.65 -1.70
N VAL A 99 6.56 15.15 -2.81
CA VAL A 99 6.05 15.99 -3.91
C VAL A 99 4.59 15.72 -4.30
N ALA A 100 3.95 14.70 -3.72
CA ALA A 100 2.59 14.29 -4.04
C ALA A 100 1.87 13.65 -2.84
N ARG A 101 0.54 13.59 -2.93
CA ARG A 101 -0.35 12.89 -1.99
C ARG A 101 -1.13 11.81 -2.74
N GLY A 102 -1.16 10.60 -2.19
CA GLY A 102 -1.93 9.49 -2.71
C GLY A 102 -3.30 9.39 -2.04
N TYR A 103 -4.31 9.07 -2.84
CA TYR A 103 -5.64 8.64 -2.40
C TYR A 103 -6.13 7.57 -3.38
N GLY A 104 -6.61 6.43 -2.89
CA GLY A 104 -7.13 5.36 -3.73
C GLY A 104 -7.48 4.09 -2.99
#